data_AF-A0A7W7ZHV7-F1
#
_entry.id   AF-A0A7W7ZHV7-F1
#
_cell.length_a   1.000
_cell.length_b   1.000
_cell.length_c   1.000
_cell.angle_alpha   90.00
_cell.angle_beta   90.00
_cell.angle_gamma   90.00
#
_symmetry.space_group_name_H-M   'P 1'
#
loop_
_entity.id
_entity.type
_entity.pdbx_description
1 polymer ?
#
loop_
_entity_poly.entity_id
_entity_poly.type
_entity_poly.pdbx_seq_one_letter_code
_entity_poly.pdbx_strand_id
1 'polypeptide(L)'
;MQTDRFSYRILLVDDDPTVRLVGKDLLVSKGYEVLTASDGFEGLAALKQSLPDIIISDLRMPNMSGFEFLSVVRRRFPMIPVVVISSEFSGHNVPESVLADAFFPKSHIHANELFEKICELLHELPTRPKLGKASMAAVWVKNDNGSIVVTCSECLRTFPVSNSAAGDNKAECDFCSTTVHFHIIGNDNLAVEELNLAAV
;
A
#
# COMPACT_ATOMS: atom_id res chain seq x y z
N MET A 1 14.07 37.00 0.37
CA MET A 1 14.01 36.23 -0.89
C MET A 1 13.31 34.92 -0.57
N GLN A 2 12.08 34.79 -1.04
CA GLN A 2 11.20 33.64 -0.79
C GLN A 2 11.62 32.56 -1.79
N THR A 3 12.28 31.49 -1.31
CA THR A 3 12.61 30.36 -2.17
C THR A 3 11.30 29.69 -2.55
N ASP A 4 11.01 29.59 -3.84
CA ASP A 4 10.02 28.67 -4.40
C ASP A 4 10.38 27.25 -3.93
N ARG A 5 9.87 26.88 -2.77
CA ARG A 5 10.09 25.56 -2.20
C ARG A 5 9.00 24.68 -2.80
N PHE A 6 9.39 23.84 -3.75
CA PHE A 6 8.51 22.80 -4.29
C PHE A 6 7.80 22.12 -3.11
N SER A 7 6.47 22.10 -3.15
CA SER A 7 5.66 21.43 -2.13
C SER A 7 5.77 19.93 -2.35
N TYR A 8 6.21 19.20 -1.32
CA TYR A 8 6.22 17.73 -1.38
C TYR A 8 4.79 17.22 -1.44
N ARG A 9 4.58 16.20 -2.27
CA ARG A 9 3.29 15.56 -2.51
C ARG A 9 3.13 14.34 -1.63
N ILE A 10 2.01 14.30 -0.91
CA ILE A 10 1.62 13.19 -0.05
C ILE A 10 0.40 12.51 -0.65
N LEU A 11 0.45 11.18 -0.78
CA LEU A 11 -0.73 10.36 -1.00
C LEU A 11 -1.22 9.81 0.34
N LEU A 12 -2.39 10.25 0.80
CA LEU A 12 -3.06 9.79 2.01
C LEU A 12 -4.15 8.76 1.66
N VAL A 13 -3.98 7.52 2.11
CA VAL A 13 -4.88 6.39 1.81
C VAL A 13 -5.51 5.90 3.11
N ASP A 14 -6.81 6.12 3.28
CA ASP A 14 -7.55 5.77 4.50
C ASP A 14 -9.04 5.64 4.15
N ASP A 15 -9.72 4.63 4.67
CA ASP A 15 -11.13 4.39 4.35
C ASP A 15 -12.08 5.33 5.11
N ASP A 16 -11.65 5.85 6.26
CA ASP A 16 -12.44 6.80 7.04
C ASP A 16 -12.38 8.20 6.41
N PRO A 17 -13.50 8.74 5.90
CA PRO A 17 -13.53 10.07 5.29
C PRO A 17 -13.18 11.20 6.28
N THR A 18 -13.45 11.01 7.57
CA THR A 18 -13.11 11.97 8.63
C THR A 18 -11.60 12.00 8.85
N VAL A 19 -10.96 10.82 8.93
CA VAL A 19 -9.50 10.72 9.06
C VAL A 19 -8.82 11.33 7.84
N ARG A 20 -9.31 11.04 6.63
CA ARG A 20 -8.79 11.66 5.40
C ARG A 20 -8.93 13.17 5.40
N LEU A 21 -10.08 13.71 5.79
CA LEU A 21 -10.32 15.15 5.82
C LEU A 21 -9.38 15.85 6.83
N VAL A 22 -9.37 15.37 8.08
CA VAL A 22 -8.54 15.94 9.15
C VAL A 22 -7.05 15.80 8.82
N GLY A 23 -6.62 14.63 8.36
CA GLY A 23 -5.25 14.37 7.96
C GLY A 23 -4.81 15.25 6.79
N LYS A 24 -5.67 15.40 5.77
CA LYS A 24 -5.42 16.31 4.64
C LYS A 24 -5.25 17.75 5.11
N ASP A 25 -6.19 18.27 5.90
CA ASP A 25 -6.14 19.66 6.37
C ASP A 25 -4.88 19.92 7.21
N LEU A 26 -4.53 18.97 8.08
CA LEU A 26 -3.32 19.02 8.90
C LEU A 26 -2.05 19.05 8.05
N LEU A 27 -1.93 18.18 7.05
CA LEU A 27 -0.77 18.13 6.14
C LEU A 27 -0.69 19.38 5.25
N VAL A 28 -1.81 19.82 4.68
CA VAL A 28 -1.87 21.05 3.87
C VAL A 28 -1.47 22.28 4.70
N SER A 29 -1.84 22.35 5.98
CA SER A 29 -1.42 23.45 6.87
C SER A 29 0.11 23.54 7.06
N LYS A 30 0.84 22.46 6.79
CA LYS A 30 2.32 22.42 6.79
C LYS A 30 2.95 22.68 5.43
N GLY A 31 2.15 22.98 4.40
CA GLY A 31 2.63 23.31 3.06
C GLY A 31 2.88 22.10 2.16
N TYR A 32 2.27 20.94 2.46
CA TYR A 32 2.27 19.77 1.57
C TYR A 32 1.10 19.81 0.58
N GLU A 33 1.31 19.28 -0.62
CA GLU A 33 0.24 18.99 -1.57
C GLU A 33 -0.29 17.57 -1.26
N VAL A 34 -1.60 17.43 -1.07
CA VAL A 34 -2.17 16.16 -0.59
C VAL A 34 -3.22 15.63 -1.55
N LEU A 35 -2.95 14.43 -2.06
CA LEU A 35 -3.91 13.58 -2.77
C LEU A 35 -4.47 12.55 -1.80
N THR A 36 -5.76 12.24 -1.91
CA THR A 36 -6.44 11.30 -1.01
C THR A 36 -7.07 10.15 -1.79
N ALA A 37 -7.05 8.94 -1.21
CA ALA A 37 -7.68 7.74 -1.75
C ALA A 37 -8.41 6.98 -0.63
N SER A 38 -9.59 6.41 -0.91
CA SER A 38 -10.40 5.71 0.11
C SER A 38 -10.03 4.24 0.33
N ASP A 39 -9.27 3.65 -0.58
CA ASP A 39 -8.79 2.28 -0.47
C ASP A 39 -7.52 2.08 -1.31
N GLY A 40 -6.96 0.86 -1.26
CA GLY A 40 -5.76 0.52 -2.02
C GLY A 40 -5.93 0.63 -3.54
N PHE A 41 -7.13 0.44 -4.09
CA PHE A 41 -7.37 0.56 -5.53
C PHE A 41 -7.33 2.01 -5.99
N GLU A 42 -8.00 2.90 -5.26
CA GLU A 42 -7.90 4.35 -5.49
C GLU A 42 -6.46 4.84 -5.31
N GLY A 43 -5.73 4.32 -4.31
CA GLY A 43 -4.32 4.61 -4.10
C GLY A 43 -3.44 4.23 -5.30
N LEU A 44 -3.64 3.03 -5.86
CA LEU A 44 -2.95 2.60 -7.07
C LEU A 44 -3.35 3.42 -8.30
N ALA A 45 -4.62 3.86 -8.40
CA ALA A 45 -5.07 4.73 -9.48
C ALA A 45 -4.42 6.12 -9.40
N ALA A 46 -4.26 6.66 -8.19
CA ALA A 46 -3.56 7.93 -7.96
C ALA A 46 -2.08 7.84 -8.37
N LEU A 47 -1.40 6.75 -8.01
CA LEU A 47 0.01 6.49 -8.39
C LEU A 47 0.24 6.42 -9.91
N LYS A 48 -0.78 6.04 -10.70
CA LYS A 48 -0.70 6.05 -12.17
C LYS A 48 -0.79 7.46 -12.76
N GLN A 49 -1.43 8.40 -12.06
CA GLN A 49 -1.64 9.76 -12.53
C GLN A 49 -0.47 10.67 -12.15
N SER A 50 0.00 10.56 -10.90
CA SER A 50 1.11 11.34 -10.39
C SER A 50 1.81 10.59 -9.26
N LEU A 51 3.15 10.58 -9.29
CA LEU A 51 3.94 9.97 -8.22
C LEU A 51 4.04 10.94 -7.02
N PRO A 52 3.62 10.52 -5.81
CA PRO A 52 3.87 11.27 -4.58
C PRO A 52 5.32 11.10 -4.14
N ASP A 53 5.78 12.02 -3.30
CA ASP A 53 7.08 11.95 -2.65
C ASP A 53 7.03 11.06 -1.40
N ILE A 54 5.85 10.88 -0.79
CA ILE A 54 5.61 9.98 0.34
C ILE A 54 4.17 9.48 0.35
N ILE A 55 3.97 8.25 0.82
CA ILE A 55 2.65 7.64 1.02
C ILE A 55 2.38 7.52 2.51
N ILE A 56 1.17 7.87 2.91
CA ILE A 56 0.63 7.60 4.25
C ILE A 56 -0.58 6.69 4.05
N SER A 57 -0.58 5.50 4.66
CA SER A 57 -1.65 4.50 4.45
C SER A 57 -2.14 3.92 5.77
N ASP A 58 -3.45 3.70 5.88
CA ASP A 58 -3.99 2.72 6.81
C ASP A 58 -3.74 1.29 6.28
N LEU A 59 -3.84 0.30 7.18
CA LEU A 59 -3.81 -1.13 6.88
C LEU A 59 -5.21 -1.72 6.75
N ARG A 60 -6.17 -1.28 7.56
CA ARG A 60 -7.56 -1.73 7.46
C ARG A 60 -8.32 -0.84 6.51
N MET A 61 -8.60 -1.35 5.31
CA MET A 61 -9.43 -0.68 4.33
C MET A 61 -10.32 -1.72 3.63
N PRO A 62 -11.54 -1.34 3.22
CA PRO A 62 -12.40 -2.21 2.43
C PRO A 62 -11.81 -2.40 1.02
N ASN A 63 -12.30 -3.41 0.31
CA ASN A 63 -11.88 -3.79 -1.03
C ASN A 63 -10.41 -4.27 -1.12
N MET A 64 -9.45 -3.36 -1.10
CA MET A 64 -8.02 -3.63 -1.12
C MET A 64 -7.40 -3.09 0.16
N SER A 65 -6.91 -3.99 1.00
CA SER A 65 -6.27 -3.64 2.28
C SER A 65 -4.97 -2.87 2.09
N GLY A 66 -4.49 -2.23 3.15
CA GLY A 66 -3.20 -1.55 3.11
C GLY A 66 -2.03 -2.53 2.95
N PHE A 67 -2.10 -3.74 3.51
CA PHE A 67 -1.07 -4.77 3.30
C PHE A 67 -0.89 -5.11 1.81
N GLU A 68 -2.01 -5.31 1.14
CA GLU A 68 -2.10 -5.56 -0.29
C GLU A 68 -1.59 -4.37 -1.12
N PHE A 69 -2.04 -3.16 -0.78
CA PHE A 69 -1.61 -1.93 -1.42
C PHE A 69 -0.10 -1.72 -1.30
N LEU A 70 0.44 -1.83 -0.09
CA LEU A 70 1.86 -1.65 0.19
C LEU A 70 2.71 -2.73 -0.48
N SER A 71 2.22 -3.96 -0.58
CA SER A 71 2.88 -5.02 -1.35
C SER A 71 3.09 -4.63 -2.82
N VAL A 72 2.12 -3.96 -3.44
CA VAL A 72 2.25 -3.45 -4.81
C VAL A 72 3.18 -2.25 -4.87
N VAL A 73 3.01 -1.28 -3.96
CA VAL A 73 3.83 -0.08 -3.87
C VAL A 73 5.31 -0.45 -3.75
N ARG A 74 5.64 -1.41 -2.89
CA ARG A 74 7.04 -1.82 -2.69
C ARG A 74 7.67 -2.51 -3.86
N ARG A 75 6.89 -3.24 -4.66
CA ARG A 75 7.40 -3.87 -5.89
C ARG A 75 7.58 -2.83 -6.99
N ARG A 76 6.61 -1.94 -7.20
CA ARG A 76 6.57 -1.01 -8.35
C ARG A 76 7.29 0.31 -8.11
N PHE A 77 7.22 0.81 -6.89
CA PHE A 77 7.70 2.12 -6.48
C PHE A 77 8.56 1.99 -5.22
N PRO A 78 9.64 1.17 -5.25
CA PRO A 78 10.44 0.87 -4.06
C PRO A 78 11.10 2.11 -3.44
N MET A 79 11.24 3.19 -4.21
CA MET A 79 11.85 4.44 -3.78
C MET A 79 10.89 5.37 -3.02
N ILE A 80 9.56 5.13 -3.07
CA ILE A 80 8.60 5.98 -2.38
C ILE A 80 8.55 5.55 -0.90
N PRO A 81 8.90 6.43 0.05
CA PRO A 81 8.73 6.15 1.47
C PRO A 81 7.25 5.98 1.82
N VAL A 82 6.99 5.06 2.73
CA VAL A 82 5.64 4.73 3.21
C VAL A 82 5.60 4.85 4.72
N VAL A 83 4.69 5.67 5.22
CA VAL A 83 4.30 5.71 6.62
C VAL A 83 2.96 4.99 6.77
N VAL A 84 2.87 4.07 7.72
CA VAL A 84 1.61 3.45 8.09
C VAL A 84 1.03 4.13 9.32
N ILE A 85 -0.26 4.46 9.26
CA ILE A 85 -1.03 4.96 10.40
C ILE A 85 -2.22 4.04 10.57
N SER A 86 -2.21 3.15 11.58
CA SER A 86 -3.27 2.14 11.73
C SER A 86 -3.60 1.84 13.19
N SER A 87 -4.81 1.33 13.43
CA SER A 87 -5.21 0.74 14.72
C SER A 87 -4.89 -0.76 14.81
N GLU A 88 -4.34 -1.37 13.76
CA GLU A 88 -4.13 -2.83 13.69
C GLU A 88 -3.12 -3.36 14.71
N PHE A 89 -2.12 -2.56 15.05
CA PHE A 89 -1.05 -2.95 15.94
C PHE A 89 -0.91 -1.97 17.11
N SER A 90 -0.48 -2.50 18.25
CA SER A 90 -0.16 -1.73 19.44
C SER A 90 1.36 -1.65 19.60
N GLY A 91 1.96 -0.48 19.35
CA GLY A 91 3.40 -0.24 19.44
C GLY A 91 3.92 0.76 18.40
N HIS A 92 5.17 1.18 18.52
CA HIS A 92 5.83 2.11 17.59
C HIS A 92 6.81 1.43 16.61
N ASN A 93 7.04 0.13 16.76
CA ASN A 93 7.85 -0.64 15.82
C ASN A 93 7.01 -1.01 14.60
N VAL A 94 7.63 -0.99 13.42
CA VAL A 94 7.01 -1.53 12.21
C VAL A 94 6.96 -3.06 12.37
N PRO A 95 5.77 -3.69 12.36
CA PRO A 95 5.68 -5.15 12.39
C PRO A 95 6.38 -5.75 11.17
N GLU A 96 7.02 -6.92 11.31
CA GLU A 96 7.75 -7.57 10.20
C GLU A 96 6.88 -7.80 8.95
N SER A 97 5.58 -7.99 9.14
CA SER A 97 4.60 -8.18 8.06
C SER A 97 4.20 -6.88 7.34
N VAL A 98 4.55 -5.72 7.89
CA VAL A 98 4.17 -4.42 7.34
C VAL A 98 5.34 -3.86 6.54
N LEU A 99 5.16 -3.76 5.23
CA LEU A 99 6.17 -3.21 4.34
C LEU A 99 6.18 -1.67 4.38
N ALA A 100 6.44 -1.06 5.54
CA ALA A 100 6.49 0.39 5.77
C ALA A 100 7.91 0.87 6.14
N ASP A 101 8.15 2.18 6.05
CA ASP A 101 9.34 2.85 6.58
C ASP A 101 9.12 3.32 8.03
N ALA A 102 7.88 3.61 8.40
CA ALA A 102 7.48 3.95 9.75
C ALA A 102 6.05 3.47 10.05
N PHE A 103 5.75 3.25 11.32
CA PHE A 103 4.44 2.85 11.80
C PHE A 103 4.01 3.74 12.97
N PHE A 104 2.78 4.24 12.92
CA PHE A 104 2.16 5.00 13.99
C PHE A 104 0.80 4.40 14.37
N PRO A 105 0.55 4.10 15.65
CA PRO A 105 -0.77 3.70 16.09
C PRO A 105 -1.75 4.88 16.03
N LYS A 106 -2.90 4.71 15.36
CA LYS A 106 -3.96 5.75 15.28
C LYS A 106 -4.39 6.26 16.65
N SER A 107 -4.36 5.41 17.68
CA SER A 107 -4.79 5.73 19.04
C SER A 107 -3.84 6.69 19.78
N HIS A 108 -2.58 6.78 19.37
CA HIS A 108 -1.53 7.56 20.04
C HIS A 108 -0.63 8.24 19.01
N ILE A 109 -1.22 9.04 18.12
CA ILE A 109 -0.44 9.81 17.15
C ILE A 109 -0.20 11.24 17.65
N HIS A 110 1.07 11.59 17.80
CA HIS A 110 1.48 12.97 18.06
C HIS A 110 1.88 13.61 16.74
N ALA A 111 1.17 14.68 16.34
CA ALA A 111 1.36 15.32 15.04
C ALA A 111 2.83 15.72 14.78
N ASN A 112 3.53 16.24 15.80
CA ASN A 112 4.95 16.63 15.67
C ASN A 112 5.85 15.44 15.31
N GLU A 113 5.64 14.29 15.96
CA GLU A 113 6.43 13.08 15.71
C GLU A 113 6.21 12.55 14.28
N LEU A 114 4.95 12.57 13.81
CA LEU A 114 4.62 12.25 12.43
C LEU A 114 5.34 13.19 11.45
N PHE A 115 5.35 14.50 11.72
CA PHE A 115 6.02 15.47 10.85
C PHE A 115 7.53 15.32 10.85
N GLU A 116 8.15 15.08 12.01
CA GLU A 116 9.58 14.82 12.11
C GLU A 116 9.96 13.59 11.28
N LYS A 117 9.18 12.51 11.38
CA LYS A 117 9.41 11.30 10.58
C LYS A 117 9.20 11.52 9.09
N ILE A 118 8.17 12.28 8.69
CA ILE A 118 7.97 12.66 7.27
C ILE A 118 9.18 13.45 6.77
N CYS A 119 9.67 14.41 7.55
CA CYS A 119 10.85 15.19 7.17
C CYS A 119 12.09 14.31 7.03
N GLU A 120 12.34 13.41 7.98
CA GLU A 120 13.44 12.45 7.93
C GLU A 120 13.41 11.63 6.62
N LEU A 121 12.27 11.00 6.31
CA LEU A 121 12.10 10.15 5.13
C LEU A 121 12.20 10.90 3.79
N LEU A 122 11.85 12.20 3.77
CA LEU A 122 11.97 13.03 2.57
C LEU A 122 13.41 13.53 2.34
N HIS A 123 14.24 13.61 3.40
CA HIS A 123 15.65 14.00 3.28
C HIS A 123 16.59 12.81 3.10
N GLU A 124 16.27 11.66 3.70
CA GLU A 124 17.02 10.42 3.55
C GLU A 124 16.43 9.58 2.41
N LEU A 125 17.06 9.58 1.23
CA LEU A 125 16.70 8.64 0.17
C LEU A 125 16.97 7.21 0.66
N PRO A 126 15.96 6.32 0.79
CA PRO A 126 16.22 4.99 1.33
C PRO A 126 17.06 4.17 0.34
N THR A 127 18.34 3.93 0.66
CA THR A 127 19.10 2.80 0.07
C THR A 127 18.52 1.52 0.61
N ARG A 128 17.61 0.89 -0.15
CA ARG A 128 16.84 -0.24 0.34
C ARG A 128 17.34 -1.59 -0.24
N PRO A 129 17.35 -2.67 0.57
CA PRO A 129 17.61 -4.02 0.08
C PRO A 129 16.60 -4.42 -1.00
N LYS A 130 17.09 -5.11 -2.05
CA LYS A 130 16.22 -5.69 -3.08
C LYS A 130 15.28 -6.69 -2.39
N LEU A 131 13.99 -6.38 -2.29
CA LEU A 131 13.01 -7.41 -1.99
C LEU A 131 13.16 -8.51 -3.04
N GLY A 132 13.42 -9.74 -2.60
CA GLY A 132 13.41 -10.88 -3.49
C GLY A 132 12.07 -10.93 -4.22
N LYS A 133 12.10 -11.33 -5.49
CA LYS A 133 10.87 -11.53 -6.26
C LYS A 133 10.02 -12.57 -5.52
N ALA A 134 8.87 -12.17 -5.02
CA ALA A 134 7.92 -13.13 -4.46
C ALA A 134 7.51 -14.10 -5.57
N SER A 135 7.60 -15.40 -5.28
CA SER A 135 7.15 -16.48 -6.19
C SER A 135 5.64 -16.44 -6.45
N MET A 136 4.89 -15.72 -5.60
CA MET A 136 3.44 -15.57 -5.68
C MET A 136 3.00 -14.10 -5.79
N ALA A 137 1.98 -13.89 -6.60
CA ALA A 137 1.31 -12.61 -6.75
C ALA A 137 0.25 -12.40 -5.67
N ALA A 138 0.14 -11.15 -5.21
CA ALA A 138 -1.01 -10.72 -4.44
C ALA A 138 -2.27 -10.75 -5.33
N VAL A 139 -3.38 -11.16 -4.71
CA VAL A 139 -4.68 -11.36 -5.36
C VAL A 139 -5.66 -10.41 -4.72
N TRP A 140 -6.37 -9.63 -5.54
CA TRP A 140 -7.45 -8.77 -5.08
C TRP A 140 -8.79 -9.28 -5.60
N VAL A 141 -9.72 -9.49 -4.68
CA VAL A 141 -11.07 -9.96 -5.01
C VAL A 141 -12.02 -8.78 -5.02
N LYS A 142 -12.51 -8.38 -6.20
CA LYS A 142 -13.56 -7.36 -6.31
C LYS A 142 -14.92 -8.07 -6.38
N ASN A 143 -15.77 -7.90 -5.38
CA ASN A 143 -17.07 -8.57 -5.34
C ASN A 143 -18.15 -7.85 -6.17
N ASP A 144 -18.82 -8.69 -6.98
CA ASP A 144 -20.24 -8.67 -7.43
C ASP A 144 -20.42 -9.64 -8.63
N ASN A 145 -19.36 -9.90 -9.42
CA ASN A 145 -19.37 -10.81 -10.59
C ASN A 145 -18.28 -11.91 -10.57
N GLY A 146 -17.51 -12.07 -9.48
CA GLY A 146 -16.44 -13.07 -9.37
C GLY A 146 -15.15 -12.76 -10.16
N SER A 147 -14.95 -11.50 -10.58
CA SER A 147 -13.71 -11.07 -11.23
C SER A 147 -12.61 -10.80 -10.21
N ILE A 148 -11.50 -11.50 -10.36
CA ILE A 148 -10.32 -11.33 -9.51
C ILE A 148 -9.30 -10.51 -10.27
N VAL A 149 -8.50 -9.75 -9.55
CA VAL A 149 -7.49 -8.87 -10.10
C VAL A 149 -6.14 -9.34 -9.55
N VAL A 150 -5.17 -9.62 -10.43
CA VAL A 150 -3.86 -10.17 -10.06
C VAL A 150 -2.75 -9.25 -10.54
N THR A 151 -1.66 -9.11 -9.77
CA THR A 151 -0.48 -8.34 -10.18
C THR A 151 0.59 -9.28 -10.67
N CYS A 152 1.04 -9.09 -11.90
CA CYS A 152 2.16 -9.84 -12.44
C CYS A 152 3.42 -9.69 -11.56
N SER A 153 4.07 -10.81 -11.24
CA SER A 153 5.32 -10.84 -10.47
C SER A 153 6.52 -10.30 -11.24
N GLU A 154 6.44 -10.22 -12.57
CA GLU A 154 7.54 -9.76 -13.44
C GLU A 154 7.35 -8.31 -13.91
N CYS A 155 6.34 -8.01 -14.72
CA CYS A 155 6.15 -6.65 -15.22
C CYS A 155 5.43 -5.72 -14.22
N LEU A 156 4.94 -6.29 -13.12
CA LEU A 156 4.17 -5.56 -12.12
C LEU A 156 3.03 -4.78 -12.76
N ARG A 157 2.27 -5.36 -13.68
CA ARG A 157 1.00 -4.80 -14.13
C ARG A 157 -0.14 -5.65 -13.57
N THR A 158 -1.25 -4.97 -13.33
CA THR A 158 -2.45 -5.59 -12.78
C THR A 158 -3.39 -5.96 -13.91
N PHE A 159 -3.86 -7.20 -13.95
CA PHE A 159 -4.75 -7.71 -14.99
C PHE A 159 -5.90 -8.51 -14.35
N PRO A 160 -7.10 -8.47 -14.96
CA PRO A 160 -8.23 -9.24 -14.48
C PRO A 160 -8.04 -10.73 -14.81
N VAL A 161 -8.48 -11.60 -13.91
CA VAL A 161 -8.58 -13.04 -14.11
C VAL A 161 -10.02 -13.45 -13.83
N SER A 162 -10.63 -14.14 -14.78
CA SER A 162 -11.98 -14.70 -14.66
C SER A 162 -11.92 -16.19 -14.33
N ASN A 163 -12.91 -16.68 -13.58
CA ASN A 163 -13.15 -18.12 -13.36
C ASN A 163 -12.06 -18.86 -12.54
N SER A 164 -11.55 -18.24 -11.48
CA SER A 164 -10.56 -18.85 -10.58
C SER A 164 -11.23 -19.50 -9.37
N ALA A 165 -10.76 -20.68 -8.96
CA ALA A 165 -11.28 -21.43 -7.81
C ALA A 165 -10.46 -21.14 -6.54
N ALA A 166 -10.98 -21.51 -5.36
CA ALA A 166 -10.17 -21.54 -4.14
C ALA A 166 -8.97 -22.49 -4.32
N GLY A 167 -7.82 -22.11 -3.76
CA GLY A 167 -6.55 -22.84 -3.89
C GLY A 167 -5.52 -22.17 -4.80
N ASP A 168 -4.53 -22.95 -5.24
CA ASP A 168 -3.46 -22.49 -6.13
C ASP A 168 -3.95 -22.34 -7.57
N ASN A 169 -3.71 -21.16 -8.14
CA ASN A 169 -4.09 -20.78 -9.48
C ASN A 169 -2.91 -20.21 -10.25
N LYS A 170 -3.02 -20.22 -11.58
CA LYS A 170 -2.05 -19.60 -12.48
C LYS A 170 -2.79 -18.82 -13.56
N ALA A 171 -2.26 -17.67 -13.95
CA ALA A 171 -2.77 -16.91 -15.08
C ALA A 171 -1.62 -16.30 -15.86
N GLU A 172 -1.79 -16.19 -17.18
CA GLU A 172 -0.84 -15.49 -18.04
C GLU A 172 -1.09 -13.98 -17.94
N CYS A 173 -0.02 -13.21 -17.74
CA CYS A 173 -0.14 -11.76 -17.71
C CYS A 173 -0.45 -11.18 -19.10
N ASP A 174 -1.58 -10.47 -19.23
CA ASP A 174 -2.01 -9.77 -20.45
C ASP A 174 -0.99 -8.77 -21.03
N PHE A 175 0.07 -8.42 -20.28
CA PHE A 175 1.01 -7.38 -20.65
C PHE A 175 2.42 -7.87 -20.98
N CYS A 176 2.87 -8.98 -20.39
CA CYS A 176 4.23 -9.49 -20.58
C CYS A 176 4.31 -11.00 -20.76
N SER A 177 3.15 -11.68 -20.83
CA SER A 177 3.04 -13.13 -21.00
C SER A 177 3.74 -13.99 -19.93
N THR A 178 4.13 -13.39 -18.81
CA THR A 178 4.65 -14.14 -17.66
C THR A 178 3.52 -14.93 -17.02
N THR A 179 3.76 -16.22 -16.75
CA THR A 179 2.89 -17.04 -15.90
C THR A 179 2.97 -16.57 -14.44
N VAL A 180 1.86 -16.06 -13.95
CA VAL A 180 1.72 -15.55 -12.59
C VAL A 180 1.04 -16.61 -11.73
N HIS A 181 1.70 -16.99 -10.65
CA HIS A 181 1.17 -17.93 -9.66
C HIS A 181 0.51 -17.16 -8.52
N PHE A 182 -0.67 -17.59 -8.10
CA PHE A 182 -1.41 -16.93 -7.04
C PHE A 182 -2.36 -17.89 -6.32
N HIS A 183 -2.73 -17.57 -5.08
CA HIS A 183 -3.60 -18.43 -4.26
C HIS A 183 -4.84 -17.67 -3.82
N ILE A 184 -6.02 -18.30 -3.96
CA ILE A 184 -7.30 -17.75 -3.52
C ILE A 184 -7.76 -18.52 -2.29
N ILE A 185 -7.93 -17.82 -1.18
CA ILE A 185 -8.50 -18.41 0.03
C ILE A 185 -10.02 -18.48 -0.16
N GLY A 186 -10.59 -19.70 -0.15
CA GLY A 186 -12.03 -19.92 -0.21
C GLY A 186 -12.72 -19.53 1.09
N ASN A 187 -13.91 -18.94 1.00
CA ASN A 187 -14.67 -18.49 2.16
C ASN A 187 -15.40 -19.64 2.86
N ASP A 188 -14.64 -20.54 3.50
CA ASP A 188 -15.13 -21.38 4.60
C ASP A 188 -14.24 -21.07 5.81
N ASN A 189 -14.68 -20.11 6.62
CA ASN A 189 -14.02 -19.49 7.77
C ASN A 189 -13.01 -18.37 7.44
N LEU A 190 -13.40 -17.15 7.81
CA LEU A 190 -12.53 -16.04 8.19
C LEU A 190 -11.67 -16.43 9.41
N ALA A 191 -10.74 -17.35 9.20
CA ALA A 191 -9.47 -17.38 9.90
C ALA A 191 -8.46 -17.04 8.83
N VAL A 192 -8.00 -15.78 8.83
CA VAL A 192 -6.83 -15.38 8.06
C VAL A 192 -5.64 -16.07 8.75
N GLU A 193 -5.51 -17.38 8.56
CA GLU A 193 -4.31 -18.11 8.91
C GLU A 193 -3.21 -17.56 8.03
N GLU A 194 -2.32 -16.83 8.68
CA GLU A 194 -0.92 -16.62 8.36
C GLU A 194 -0.45 -17.47 7.17
N LEU A 195 -0.69 -17.00 5.94
CA LEU A 195 0.02 -17.49 4.77
C LEU A 195 1.44 -16.94 4.86
N ASN A 196 2.22 -17.60 5.71
CA ASN A 196 3.64 -17.83 5.62
C ASN A 196 4.41 -16.74 4.87
N LEU A 197 4.61 -15.61 5.55
CA LEU A 197 5.65 -14.64 5.16
C LEU A 197 7.08 -15.19 5.35
N ALA A 198 7.23 -16.42 5.84
CA ALA A 198 8.51 -17.09 6.00
C ALA A 198 8.87 -17.96 4.78
N ALA A 199 9.13 -17.35 3.62
CA ALA A 199 9.91 -17.98 2.56
C ALA A 199 10.43 -16.97 1.50
N VAL A 200 11.11 -15.91 1.93
CA VAL A 200 12.21 -15.28 1.15
C VAL A 200 13.26 -14.75 2.11
#